data_AF-A0AAU3I9H6-F1
#
_entry.id   AF-A0AAU3I9H6-F1
#
_cell.length_a   1.000
_cell.length_b   1.000
_cell.length_c   1.000
_cell.angle_alpha   90.00
_cell.angle_beta   90.00
_cell.angle_gamma   90.00
#
_symmetry.space_group_name_H-M   'P 1'
#
loop_
_entity.id
_entity.type
_entity.pdbx_description
1 polymer ?
#
loop_
_entity_poly.entity_id
_entity_poly.type
_entity_poly.pdbx_seq_one_letter_code
_entity_poly.pdbx_strand_id
1 'polypeptide(L)'
;MATLEDLRMRVRSELGDRLTPFRDTIRGTGDVSEYELSANNVTGLEVVQVAGATQTVLNTGQDYVLDSLNGILTLSAPLGLDALLLVAGQSFSLFADDELDMYLGDAFAQHNRGRTIAVRYKDDHGFIRYDEEPVDFANLPPEEDIMVVLLAVIEAMWALSTDAATDINVQTADGTSVDRGQRFAQIQTQIQMLTDRYTMLCERMGVGLYAIEVTNLRRVSRTTGRLVPLFREREYDDHALPQRILPPIGPGHQNDDESGVPSSTFGAWGY
;
A
#
# COMPACT_ATOMS: atom_id res chain seq x y z
N MET A 1 -6.48 -4.45 -16.54
CA MET A 1 -6.02 -4.53 -15.14
C MET A 1 -5.36 -3.21 -14.82
N ALA A 2 -5.66 -2.62 -13.67
CA ALA A 2 -5.06 -1.36 -13.26
C ALA A 2 -3.58 -1.57 -12.93
N THR A 3 -2.72 -0.65 -13.35
CA THR A 3 -1.32 -0.64 -12.92
C THR A 3 -1.20 -0.07 -11.50
N LEU A 4 -0.05 -0.27 -10.85
CA LEU A 4 0.23 0.35 -9.54
C LEU A 4 0.06 1.89 -9.60
N GLU A 5 0.51 2.50 -10.70
CA GLU A 5 0.36 3.94 -10.94
C GLU A 5 -1.12 4.36 -11.04
N ASP A 6 -1.95 3.58 -11.73
CA ASP A 6 -3.39 3.83 -11.80
C ASP A 6 -4.06 3.76 -10.42
N LEU A 7 -3.68 2.79 -9.60
CA LEU A 7 -4.19 2.63 -8.24
C LEU A 7 -3.73 3.79 -7.35
N ARG A 8 -2.46 4.22 -7.44
CA ARG A 8 -1.93 5.38 -6.73
C ARG A 8 -2.69 6.65 -7.09
N MET A 9 -2.93 6.89 -8.38
CA MET A 9 -3.68 8.06 -8.83
C MET A 9 -5.13 8.05 -8.32
N ARG A 10 -5.76 6.87 -8.20
CA ARG A 10 -7.09 6.74 -7.58
C ARG A 10 -7.04 7.05 -6.08
N VAL A 11 -6.05 6.52 -5.34
CA VAL A 11 -5.86 6.84 -3.91
C VAL A 11 -5.68 8.34 -3.71
N ARG A 12 -4.84 8.99 -4.52
CA ARG A 12 -4.64 10.46 -4.49
C ARG A 12 -5.96 11.21 -4.72
N SER A 13 -6.76 10.77 -5.68
CA SER A 13 -8.06 11.37 -5.96
C SER A 13 -9.04 11.24 -4.80
N GLU A 14 -9.09 10.09 -4.12
CA GLU A 14 -9.96 9.85 -2.96
C GLU A 14 -9.50 10.62 -1.71
N LEU A 15 -8.19 10.77 -1.50
CA LEU A 15 -7.62 11.63 -0.46
C LEU A 15 -7.79 13.13 -0.75
N GLY A 16 -8.06 13.50 -2.01
CA GLY A 16 -8.07 14.88 -2.46
C GLY A 16 -6.68 15.51 -2.57
N ASP A 17 -5.61 14.70 -2.61
CA ASP A 17 -4.23 15.16 -2.74
C ASP A 17 -3.90 15.43 -4.21
N ARG A 18 -3.97 16.70 -4.61
CA ARG A 18 -3.78 17.15 -6.00
C ARG A 18 -2.45 17.86 -6.17
N LEU A 19 -1.88 17.67 -7.35
CA LEU A 19 -0.67 18.37 -7.78
C LEU A 19 -0.90 19.88 -7.75
N THR A 20 -0.05 20.57 -7.00
CA THR A 20 -0.03 22.03 -6.92
C THR A 20 1.28 22.54 -7.51
N PRO A 21 1.25 23.49 -8.46
CA PRO A 21 2.48 24.06 -9.00
C PRO A 21 3.13 25.01 -7.97
N PHE A 22 4.45 24.98 -7.89
CA PHE A 22 5.23 25.96 -7.13
C PHE A 22 6.39 26.49 -7.96
N ARG A 23 6.90 27.66 -7.56
CA ARG A 23 8.04 28.30 -8.21
C ARG A 23 8.86 29.09 -7.21
N ASP A 24 10.14 28.80 -7.17
CA ASP A 24 11.12 29.49 -6.34
C ASP A 24 12.17 30.21 -7.17
N THR A 25 12.67 31.30 -6.61
CA THR A 25 13.78 32.07 -7.16
C THR A 25 14.76 32.33 -6.03
N ILE A 26 15.91 31.69 -6.11
CA ILE A 26 16.92 31.68 -5.06
C ILE A 26 18.17 32.37 -5.58
N ARG A 27 18.83 33.18 -4.74
CA ARG A 27 20.07 33.86 -5.11
C ARG A 27 21.27 33.13 -4.48
N GLY A 28 22.29 32.89 -5.29
CA GLY A 28 23.55 32.28 -4.89
C GLY A 28 24.42 33.21 -4.06
N THR A 29 24.96 32.66 -2.98
CA THR A 29 25.90 33.33 -2.08
C THR A 29 27.37 33.00 -2.39
N GLY A 30 27.65 32.04 -3.28
CA GLY A 30 29.01 31.60 -3.64
C GLY A 30 29.51 30.39 -2.86
N ASP A 31 29.01 30.16 -1.65
CA ASP A 31 29.54 29.15 -0.73
C ASP A 31 28.53 28.04 -0.38
N VAL A 32 27.23 28.29 -0.56
CA VAL A 32 26.16 27.36 -0.18
C VAL A 32 25.75 26.51 -1.38
N SER A 33 25.66 25.20 -1.18
CA SER A 33 25.20 24.22 -2.17
C SER A 33 23.82 23.64 -1.85
N GLU A 34 23.28 23.88 -0.66
CA GLU A 34 21.99 23.36 -0.20
C GLU A 34 20.94 24.47 -0.19
N TYR A 35 19.80 24.18 -0.81
CA TYR A 35 18.69 25.11 -0.94
C TYR A 35 17.38 24.44 -0.55
N GLU A 36 16.65 25.06 0.36
CA GLU A 36 15.31 24.65 0.75
C GLU A 36 14.29 25.23 -0.23
N LEU A 37 13.42 24.38 -0.75
CA LEU A 37 12.31 24.75 -1.62
C LEU A 37 11.10 25.16 -0.78
N SER A 38 10.18 25.92 -1.36
CA SER A 38 8.94 26.33 -0.69
C SER A 38 7.91 25.22 -0.54
N ALA A 39 8.15 24.05 -1.13
CA ALA A 39 7.25 22.91 -1.14
C ALA A 39 7.98 21.61 -0.80
N ASN A 40 7.26 20.73 -0.11
CA ASN A 40 7.65 19.35 0.20
C ASN A 40 6.97 18.39 -0.79
N ASN A 41 7.35 17.11 -0.78
CA ASN A 41 6.80 16.08 -1.69
C ASN A 41 6.83 16.52 -3.17
N VAL A 42 8.01 16.94 -3.59
CA VAL A 42 8.24 17.57 -4.89
C VAL A 42 8.36 16.53 -6.00
N THR A 43 7.67 16.78 -7.12
CA THR A 43 7.71 15.97 -8.34
C THR A 43 7.77 16.85 -9.59
N GLY A 44 8.33 16.31 -10.68
CA GLY A 44 8.40 17.03 -11.96
C GLY A 44 9.19 18.34 -11.89
N LEU A 45 10.38 18.31 -11.28
CA LEU A 45 11.21 19.49 -11.05
C LEU A 45 11.98 19.91 -12.31
N GLU A 46 11.92 21.21 -12.64
CA GLU A 46 12.77 21.87 -13.62
C GLU A 46 13.65 22.92 -12.91
N VAL A 47 14.96 22.82 -13.07
CA VAL A 47 15.94 23.70 -12.42
C VAL A 47 16.77 24.41 -13.46
N VAL A 48 16.76 25.74 -13.40
CA VAL A 48 17.51 26.59 -14.32
C VAL A 48 18.39 27.52 -13.51
N GLN A 49 19.70 27.43 -13.74
CA GLN A 49 20.66 28.41 -13.24
C GLN A 49 20.79 29.56 -14.25
N VAL A 50 20.82 30.79 -13.74
CA VAL A 50 21.02 32.02 -14.50
C VAL A 50 22.23 32.75 -13.94
N ALA A 51 23.30 32.84 -14.72
CA ALA A 51 24.51 33.58 -14.38
C ALA A 51 24.73 34.70 -15.40
N GLY A 52 24.45 35.95 -15.01
CA GLY A 52 24.48 37.09 -15.92
C GLY A 52 23.45 36.97 -17.05
N ALA A 53 23.91 36.79 -18.28
CA ALA A 53 23.07 36.63 -19.47
C ALA A 53 22.89 35.16 -19.92
N THR A 54 23.57 34.21 -19.26
CA THR A 54 23.54 32.80 -19.64
C THR A 54 22.55 32.04 -18.76
N GLN A 55 21.70 31.23 -19.39
CA GLN A 55 20.80 30.30 -18.72
C GLN A 55 21.27 28.87 -18.98
N THR A 56 21.37 28.06 -17.93
CA THR A 56 21.77 26.66 -17.99
C THR A 56 20.74 25.81 -17.26
N VAL A 57 20.11 24.88 -17.98
CA VAL A 57 19.23 23.88 -17.38
C VAL A 57 20.10 22.86 -16.67
N LEU A 58 19.83 22.63 -15.39
CA LEU A 58 20.54 21.64 -14.57
C LEU A 58 19.81 20.31 -14.66
N ASN A 59 20.56 19.20 -14.70
CA ASN A 59 19.98 17.86 -14.77
C ASN A 59 20.06 17.15 -13.41
N THR A 60 18.99 16.45 -13.05
CA THR A 60 18.94 15.63 -11.83
C THR A 60 20.00 14.52 -11.88
N GLY A 61 20.70 14.31 -10.78
CA GLY A 61 21.72 13.26 -10.61
C GLY A 61 23.11 13.59 -11.18
N GLN A 62 23.22 14.64 -12.02
CA GLN A 62 24.51 15.15 -12.50
C GLN A 62 24.86 16.47 -11.82
N ASP A 63 23.97 17.45 -11.95
CA ASP A 63 24.22 18.81 -11.51
C ASP A 63 23.65 19.06 -10.10
N TYR A 64 22.57 18.36 -9.75
CA TYR A 64 21.93 18.45 -8.44
C TYR A 64 21.30 17.12 -8.01
N VAL A 65 21.16 16.95 -6.70
CA VAL A 65 20.40 15.88 -6.05
C VAL A 65 19.20 16.51 -5.35
N LEU A 66 18.02 15.90 -5.50
CA LEU A 66 16.79 16.34 -4.87
C LEU A 66 16.40 15.35 -3.77
N ASP A 67 16.23 15.84 -2.56
CA ASP A 67 15.42 15.19 -1.53
C ASP A 67 13.97 15.64 -1.71
N SER A 68 13.18 14.79 -2.38
CA SER A 68 11.80 15.10 -2.74
C SER A 68 10.87 15.20 -1.53
N LEU A 69 11.18 14.50 -0.43
CA LEU A 69 10.36 14.48 0.78
C LEU A 69 10.48 15.82 1.52
N ASN A 70 11.72 16.22 1.80
CA ASN A 70 12.00 17.44 2.57
C ASN A 70 12.06 18.71 1.71
N GLY A 71 11.98 18.60 0.39
CA GLY A 71 12.10 19.74 -0.51
C GLY A 71 13.50 20.36 -0.50
N ILE A 72 14.55 19.55 -0.26
CA ILE A 72 15.93 20.04 -0.21
C ILE A 72 16.63 19.73 -1.53
N LEU A 73 17.21 20.77 -2.12
CA LEU A 73 17.98 20.69 -3.36
C LEU A 73 19.46 20.91 -3.06
N THR A 74 20.28 19.89 -3.33
CA THR A 74 21.73 19.92 -3.13
C THR A 74 22.43 19.97 -4.48
N LEU A 75 23.07 21.10 -4.79
CA LEU A 75 23.89 21.25 -5.99
C LEU A 75 25.24 20.54 -5.84
N SER A 76 25.74 19.97 -6.94
CA SER A 76 27.07 19.36 -7.01
C SER A 76 28.21 20.38 -6.86
N ALA A 77 27.97 21.62 -7.30
CA ALA A 77 28.86 22.76 -7.12
C ALA A 77 28.06 23.95 -6.54
N PRO A 78 28.65 24.73 -5.60
CA PRO A 78 27.94 25.86 -5.01
C PRO A 78 27.59 26.89 -6.08
N LEU A 79 26.43 27.53 -5.89
CA LEU A 79 25.94 28.52 -6.83
C LEU A 79 26.83 29.77 -6.75
N GLY A 80 27.39 30.20 -7.88
CA GLY A 80 28.24 31.38 -7.95
C GLY A 80 27.56 32.63 -7.37
N LEU A 81 28.36 33.55 -6.83
CA LEU A 81 27.86 34.80 -6.24
C LEU A 81 26.98 35.55 -7.25
N ASP A 82 25.78 35.97 -6.80
CA ASP A 82 24.75 36.64 -7.60
C ASP A 82 24.16 35.85 -8.79
N ALA A 83 24.51 34.57 -8.97
CA ALA A 83 23.75 33.70 -9.87
C ALA A 83 22.36 33.41 -9.27
N LEU A 84 21.34 33.31 -10.12
CA LEU A 84 19.98 32.98 -9.71
C LEU A 84 19.70 31.51 -10.04
N LEU A 85 19.03 30.83 -9.11
CA LEU A 85 18.45 29.52 -9.32
C LEU A 85 16.93 29.70 -9.45
N LEU A 86 16.40 29.34 -10.62
CA LEU A 86 14.97 29.29 -10.87
C LEU A 86 14.55 27.83 -10.76
N VAL A 87 13.67 27.54 -9.81
CA VAL A 87 13.13 26.20 -9.62
C VAL A 87 11.64 26.27 -9.87
N ALA A 88 11.14 25.42 -10.76
CA ALA A 88 9.71 25.24 -11.00
C ALA A 88 9.39 23.77 -10.90
N GLY A 89 8.24 23.44 -10.30
CA GLY A 89 7.86 22.05 -10.14
C GLY A 89 6.43 21.92 -9.68
N GLN A 90 6.07 20.69 -9.35
CA GLN A 90 4.78 20.36 -8.75
C GLN A 90 5.01 19.68 -7.41
N SER A 91 4.08 19.82 -6.50
CA SER A 91 4.15 19.19 -5.19
C SER A 91 2.81 18.60 -4.80
N PHE A 92 2.88 17.54 -4.00
CA PHE A 92 1.74 17.01 -3.27
C PHE A 92 1.69 17.61 -1.87
N SER A 93 0.49 17.79 -1.33
CA SER A 93 0.29 18.45 -0.05
C SER A 93 0.41 17.46 1.11
N LEU A 94 -0.06 16.22 0.90
CA LEU A 94 -0.22 15.25 1.98
C LEU A 94 0.89 14.20 1.98
N PHE A 95 1.05 13.46 0.87
CA PHE A 95 1.92 12.29 0.84
C PHE A 95 2.86 12.25 -0.36
N ALA A 96 4.07 11.75 -0.14
CA ALA A 96 4.96 11.35 -1.22
C ALA A 96 4.44 10.09 -1.94
N ASP A 97 4.90 9.87 -3.17
CA ASP A 97 4.52 8.69 -3.95
C ASP A 97 4.97 7.38 -3.26
N ASP A 98 6.17 7.36 -2.69
CA ASP A 98 6.74 6.20 -2.00
C ASP A 98 5.92 5.81 -0.76
N GLU A 99 5.38 6.79 -0.04
CA GLU A 99 4.51 6.55 1.12
C GLU A 99 3.17 5.95 0.69
N LEU A 100 2.58 6.44 -0.41
CA LEU A 100 1.34 5.88 -0.94
C LEU A 100 1.53 4.46 -1.49
N ASP A 101 2.68 4.15 -2.07
CA ASP A 101 3.03 2.80 -2.49
C ASP A 101 3.15 1.85 -1.31
N MET A 102 3.69 2.32 -0.19
CA MET A 102 3.76 1.53 1.05
C MET A 102 2.34 1.19 1.55
N TYR A 103 1.44 2.18 1.67
CA TYR A 103 0.05 1.93 2.07
C TYR A 103 -0.71 1.06 1.06
N LEU A 104 -0.45 1.20 -0.24
CA LEU A 104 -1.03 0.32 -1.25
C LEU A 104 -0.53 -1.12 -1.12
N GLY A 105 0.76 -1.31 -0.81
CA GLY A 105 1.37 -2.61 -0.56
C GLY A 105 0.75 -3.30 0.65
N ASP A 106 0.61 -2.59 1.77
CA ASP A 106 0.02 -3.10 3.00
C ASP A 106 -1.47 -3.43 2.82
N ALA A 107 -2.24 -2.52 2.22
CA ALA A 107 -3.63 -2.74 1.88
C ALA A 107 -3.83 -3.95 0.95
N PHE A 108 -2.97 -4.09 -0.07
CA PHE A 108 -3.02 -5.23 -0.98
C PHE A 108 -2.73 -6.55 -0.26
N ALA A 109 -1.69 -6.58 0.58
CA ALA A 109 -1.33 -7.75 1.36
C ALA A 109 -2.45 -8.18 2.31
N GLN A 110 -3.08 -7.22 2.98
CA GLN A 110 -4.21 -7.46 3.88
C GLN A 110 -5.47 -7.91 3.14
N HIS A 111 -5.80 -7.30 2.00
CA HIS A 111 -6.98 -7.66 1.22
C HIS A 111 -6.87 -9.05 0.61
N ASN A 112 -5.70 -9.41 0.06
CA ASN A 112 -5.52 -10.68 -0.63
C ASN A 112 -5.12 -11.84 0.28
N ARG A 113 -4.50 -11.59 1.44
CA ARG A 113 -4.06 -12.64 2.39
C ARG A 113 -3.28 -13.79 1.73
N GLY A 114 -2.48 -13.48 0.71
CA GLY A 114 -1.72 -14.48 -0.06
C GLY A 114 -2.57 -15.44 -0.90
N ARG A 115 -3.78 -15.03 -1.32
CA ARG A 115 -4.65 -15.78 -2.22
C ARG A 115 -3.91 -16.13 -3.53
N THR A 116 -4.22 -17.30 -4.07
CA THR A 116 -3.83 -17.74 -5.42
C THR A 116 -5.03 -17.79 -6.35
N ILE A 117 -4.82 -17.53 -7.63
CA ILE A 117 -5.83 -17.66 -8.69
C ILE A 117 -5.44 -18.82 -9.61
N ALA A 118 -6.43 -19.62 -10.02
CA ALA A 118 -6.24 -20.66 -11.01
C ALA A 118 -6.18 -20.05 -12.41
N VAL A 119 -5.03 -20.14 -13.06
CA VAL A 119 -4.81 -19.64 -14.42
C VAL A 119 -4.88 -20.81 -15.40
N ARG A 120 -5.73 -20.67 -16.41
CA ARG A 120 -5.89 -21.65 -17.48
C ARG A 120 -4.86 -21.39 -18.57
N TYR A 121 -4.00 -22.35 -18.85
CA TYR A 121 -3.04 -22.28 -19.94
C TYR A 121 -3.12 -23.51 -20.85
N LYS A 122 -2.55 -23.39 -22.05
CA LYS A 122 -2.45 -24.49 -23.02
C LYS A 122 -1.01 -24.96 -23.02
N ASP A 123 -0.79 -26.23 -22.68
CA ASP A 123 0.52 -26.87 -22.72
C ASP A 123 1.02 -26.98 -24.17
N ASP A 124 2.33 -27.21 -24.35
CA ASP A 124 2.99 -27.36 -25.66
C ASP A 124 2.37 -28.47 -26.52
N HIS A 125 1.71 -29.44 -25.86
CA HIS A 125 1.00 -30.56 -26.48
C HIS A 125 -0.47 -30.26 -26.79
N GLY A 126 -0.92 -29.04 -26.54
CA GLY A 126 -2.27 -28.56 -26.84
C GLY A 126 -3.35 -28.91 -25.81
N PHE A 127 -2.99 -29.52 -24.69
CA PHE A 127 -3.90 -29.81 -23.58
C PHE A 127 -4.11 -28.58 -22.69
N ILE A 128 -5.33 -28.44 -22.18
CA ILE A 128 -5.66 -27.41 -21.19
C ILE A 128 -5.13 -27.88 -19.84
N ARG A 129 -4.37 -27.02 -19.17
CA ARG A 129 -3.92 -27.20 -17.79
C ARG A 129 -4.26 -25.98 -16.97
N TYR A 130 -4.31 -26.18 -15.67
CA TYR A 130 -4.53 -25.15 -14.68
C TYR A 130 -3.26 -25.03 -13.83
N ASP A 131 -2.76 -23.82 -13.67
CA ASP A 131 -1.70 -23.49 -12.71
C ASP A 131 -2.26 -22.59 -11.60
N GLU A 132 -1.62 -22.59 -10.44
CA GLU A 132 -1.97 -21.70 -9.33
C GLU A 132 -0.91 -20.61 -9.21
N GLU A 133 -1.27 -19.39 -9.60
CA GLU A 133 -0.39 -18.22 -9.49
C GLU A 133 -0.79 -17.36 -8.28
N PRO A 134 0.16 -16.76 -7.56
CA PRO A 134 -0.15 -15.79 -6.51
C PRO A 134 -0.82 -14.54 -7.09
N VAL A 135 -1.70 -13.92 -6.32
CA VAL A 135 -2.31 -12.65 -6.71
C VAL A 135 -1.32 -11.51 -6.50
N ASP A 136 -1.08 -10.75 -7.57
CA ASP A 136 -0.20 -9.59 -7.68
C ASP A 136 -1.02 -8.39 -8.20
N PHE A 137 -0.50 -7.16 -8.10
CA PHE A 137 -1.19 -5.97 -8.63
C PHE A 137 -1.58 -6.09 -10.12
N ALA A 138 -0.79 -6.83 -10.89
CA ALA A 138 -1.03 -7.01 -12.32
C ALA A 138 -2.18 -7.97 -12.64
N ASN A 139 -2.51 -8.91 -11.75
CA ASN A 139 -3.51 -9.95 -11.98
C ASN A 139 -4.76 -9.83 -11.08
N LEU A 140 -4.82 -8.78 -10.25
CA LEU A 140 -5.98 -8.47 -9.42
C LEU A 140 -7.24 -8.30 -10.29
N PRO A 141 -8.38 -8.91 -9.91
CA PRO A 141 -9.65 -8.69 -10.58
C PRO A 141 -10.03 -7.19 -10.54
N PRO A 142 -10.43 -6.57 -11.66
CA PRO A 142 -10.75 -5.14 -11.71
C PRO A 142 -11.87 -4.71 -10.74
N GLU A 143 -12.74 -5.64 -10.35
CA GLU A 143 -13.80 -5.41 -9.38
C GLU A 143 -13.26 -5.16 -7.96
N GLU A 144 -12.07 -5.66 -7.67
CA GLU A 144 -11.41 -5.55 -6.37
C GLU A 144 -10.54 -4.30 -6.24
N ASP A 145 -10.20 -3.63 -7.35
CA ASP A 145 -9.42 -2.38 -7.37
C ASP A 145 -9.92 -1.37 -6.35
N ILE A 146 -11.24 -1.13 -6.32
CA ILE A 146 -11.84 -0.12 -5.45
C ILE A 146 -11.72 -0.49 -3.96
N MET A 147 -11.75 -1.79 -3.63
CA MET A 147 -11.61 -2.25 -2.26
C MET A 147 -10.18 -2.08 -1.77
N VAL A 148 -9.19 -2.40 -2.60
CA VAL A 148 -7.77 -2.15 -2.28
C VAL A 148 -7.50 -0.65 -2.14
N VAL A 149 -8.02 0.18 -3.05
CA VAL A 149 -7.89 1.65 -2.97
C VAL A 149 -8.52 2.19 -1.68
N LEU A 150 -9.73 1.75 -1.32
CA LEU A 150 -10.38 2.19 -0.08
C LEU A 150 -9.56 1.84 1.16
N LEU A 151 -9.00 0.63 1.20
CA LEU A 151 -8.17 0.20 2.32
C LEU A 151 -6.87 1.01 2.42
N ALA A 152 -6.20 1.26 1.29
CA ALA A 152 -5.02 2.13 1.25
C ALA A 152 -5.32 3.57 1.70
N VAL A 153 -6.48 4.11 1.31
CA VAL A 153 -6.94 5.42 1.78
C VAL A 153 -7.16 5.41 3.30
N ILE A 154 -7.79 4.35 3.84
CA ILE A 154 -8.00 4.21 5.29
C ILE A 154 -6.65 4.20 6.04
N GLU A 155 -5.67 3.45 5.55
CA GLU A 155 -4.33 3.39 6.15
C GLU A 155 -3.62 4.75 6.11
N ALA A 156 -3.65 5.43 4.96
CA ALA A 156 -3.12 6.79 4.84
C ALA A 156 -3.83 7.77 5.80
N MET A 157 -5.15 7.66 5.96
CA MET A 157 -5.90 8.49 6.90
C MET A 157 -5.57 8.21 8.37
N TRP A 158 -5.21 6.96 8.72
CA TRP A 158 -4.71 6.65 10.07
C TRP A 158 -3.35 7.31 10.35
N ALA A 159 -2.47 7.42 9.34
CA ALA A 159 -1.24 8.19 9.46
C ALA A 159 -1.54 9.68 9.71
N LEU A 160 -2.44 10.28 8.92
CA LEU A 160 -2.88 11.68 9.14
C LEU A 160 -3.55 11.88 10.50
N SER A 161 -4.31 10.89 10.97
CA SER A 161 -4.98 10.98 12.27
C SER A 161 -3.98 10.99 13.41
N THR A 162 -2.84 10.31 13.26
CA THR A 162 -1.79 10.27 14.29
C THR A 162 -1.12 11.64 14.42
N ASP A 163 -0.88 12.33 13.30
CA ASP A 163 -0.44 13.73 13.30
C ASP A 163 -1.48 14.64 13.96
N ALA A 164 -2.73 14.58 13.49
CA ALA A 164 -3.82 15.42 13.98
C ALA A 164 -4.18 15.18 15.47
N ALA A 165 -3.83 14.03 16.04
CA ALA A 165 -4.05 13.74 17.46
C ALA A 165 -3.19 14.63 18.39
N THR A 166 -2.14 15.26 17.87
CA THR A 166 -1.27 16.16 18.63
C THR A 166 -1.85 17.57 18.77
N ASP A 167 -2.89 17.91 18.01
CA ASP A 167 -3.52 19.22 18.01
C ASP A 167 -4.35 19.46 19.29
N ILE A 168 -3.89 20.39 20.14
CA ILE A 168 -4.60 20.77 21.37
C ILE A 168 -5.54 21.95 21.16
N ASN A 169 -6.70 21.90 21.82
CA ASN A 169 -7.61 23.03 21.89
C ASN A 169 -7.02 24.13 22.78
N VAL A 170 -7.02 25.37 22.28
CA VAL A 170 -6.51 26.52 23.01
C VAL A 170 -7.69 27.40 23.41
N GLN A 171 -7.86 27.59 24.72
CA GLN A 171 -8.82 28.53 25.29
C GLN A 171 -8.05 29.69 25.93
N THR A 172 -8.36 30.91 25.51
CA THR A 172 -7.75 32.11 26.09
C THR A 172 -8.62 32.70 27.18
N ALA A 173 -8.00 33.43 28.12
CA ALA A 173 -8.71 34.16 29.17
C ALA A 173 -9.65 35.26 28.63
N ASP A 174 -9.46 35.68 27.37
CA ASP A 174 -10.29 36.66 26.65
C ASP A 174 -11.58 36.03 26.08
N GLY A 175 -11.84 34.75 26.38
CA GLY A 175 -13.05 34.03 25.94
C GLY A 175 -13.00 33.55 24.49
N THR A 176 -11.89 33.71 23.78
CA THR A 176 -11.70 33.10 22.46
C THR A 176 -11.22 31.67 22.59
N SER A 177 -11.91 30.74 21.92
CA SER A 177 -11.53 29.33 21.84
C SER A 177 -11.23 28.98 20.39
N VAL A 178 -10.12 28.27 20.18
CA VAL A 178 -9.75 27.70 18.88
C VAL A 178 -9.73 26.19 19.05
N ASP A 179 -10.75 25.53 18.49
CA ASP A 179 -10.91 24.08 18.57
C ASP A 179 -10.08 23.38 17.49
N ARG A 180 -8.76 23.30 17.70
CA ARG A 180 -7.85 22.61 16.77
C ARG A 180 -8.13 21.10 16.69
N GLY A 181 -8.72 20.50 17.73
CA GLY A 181 -9.15 19.10 17.75
C GLY A 181 -10.30 18.76 16.79
N GLN A 182 -10.95 19.75 16.16
CA GLN A 182 -11.97 19.49 15.14
C GLN A 182 -11.39 18.72 13.93
N ARG A 183 -10.11 18.95 13.58
CA ARG A 183 -9.43 18.24 12.49
C ARG A 183 -9.40 16.74 12.74
N PHE A 184 -8.97 16.32 13.93
CA PHE A 184 -8.94 14.91 14.33
C PHE A 184 -10.34 14.28 14.28
N ALA A 185 -11.36 14.96 14.83
CA ALA A 185 -12.73 14.44 14.82
C ALA A 185 -13.30 14.25 13.39
N GLN A 186 -12.96 15.17 12.48
CA GLN A 186 -13.35 15.06 11.06
C GLN A 186 -12.68 13.85 10.39
N ILE A 187 -11.36 13.68 10.59
CA ILE A 187 -10.60 12.54 10.05
C ILE A 187 -11.18 11.21 10.56
N GLN A 188 -11.43 11.10 11.87
CA GLN A 188 -12.02 9.91 12.48
C GLN A 188 -13.41 9.57 11.91
N THR A 189 -14.25 10.59 11.69
CA THR A 189 -15.57 10.38 11.09
C THR A 189 -15.46 9.85 9.66
N GLN A 190 -14.52 10.36 8.87
CA GLN A 190 -14.29 9.90 7.50
C GLN A 190 -13.67 8.50 7.45
N ILE A 191 -12.75 8.17 8.35
CA ILE A 191 -12.22 6.80 8.51
C ILE A 191 -13.36 5.82 8.76
N GLN A 192 -14.29 6.13 9.66
CA GLN A 192 -15.43 5.25 9.95
C GLN A 192 -16.31 5.05 8.70
N MET A 193 -16.66 6.14 7.99
CA MET A 193 -17.47 6.04 6.78
C MET A 193 -16.81 5.19 5.68
N LEU A 194 -15.49 5.33 5.49
CA LEU A 194 -14.74 4.54 4.51
C LEU A 194 -14.63 3.07 4.94
N THR A 195 -14.43 2.81 6.24
CA THR A 195 -14.39 1.45 6.80
C THR A 195 -15.72 0.73 6.62
N ASP A 196 -16.84 1.42 6.88
CA ASP A 196 -18.17 0.85 6.68
C ASP A 196 -18.42 0.54 5.19
N ARG A 197 -17.97 1.43 4.29
CA ARG A 197 -18.05 1.22 2.83
C ARG A 197 -17.20 0.03 2.39
N TYR A 198 -15.97 -0.08 2.88
CA TYR A 198 -15.08 -1.20 2.58
C TYR A 198 -15.68 -2.52 3.06
N THR A 199 -16.15 -2.57 4.30
CA THR A 199 -16.81 -3.74 4.89
C THR A 199 -18.02 -4.17 4.06
N MET A 200 -18.90 -3.23 3.71
CA MET A 200 -20.08 -3.52 2.89
C MET A 200 -19.72 -4.11 1.52
N LEU A 201 -18.68 -3.59 0.86
CA LEU A 201 -18.24 -4.09 -0.44
C LEU A 201 -17.63 -5.48 -0.33
N CYS A 202 -16.77 -5.70 0.66
CA CYS A 202 -16.14 -6.99 0.96
C CYS A 202 -17.17 -8.07 1.25
N GLU A 203 -18.17 -7.77 2.10
CA GLU A 203 -19.24 -8.71 2.45
C GLU A 203 -20.11 -9.08 1.25
N ARG A 204 -20.43 -8.12 0.37
CA ARG A 204 -21.26 -8.35 -0.81
C ARG A 204 -20.55 -9.17 -1.88
N MET A 205 -19.26 -8.94 -2.05
CA MET A 205 -18.43 -9.62 -3.05
C MET A 205 -17.86 -10.94 -2.52
N GLY A 206 -17.83 -11.14 -1.20
CA GLY A 206 -17.22 -12.31 -0.56
C GLY A 206 -15.69 -12.33 -0.70
N VAL A 207 -15.05 -11.16 -0.74
CA VAL A 207 -13.59 -11.00 -0.91
C VAL A 207 -13.04 -10.00 0.12
N GLY A 208 -11.73 -9.98 0.31
CA GLY A 208 -11.07 -9.07 1.25
C GLY A 208 -11.11 -9.54 2.71
N LEU A 209 -10.76 -8.61 3.62
CA LEU A 209 -10.64 -8.90 5.05
C LEU A 209 -11.97 -9.31 5.71
N TYR A 210 -13.08 -8.74 5.22
CA TYR A 210 -14.44 -9.01 5.73
C TYR A 210 -15.22 -9.98 4.83
N ALA A 211 -14.50 -10.83 4.08
CA ALA A 211 -15.13 -11.90 3.31
C ALA A 211 -15.91 -12.84 4.23
N ILE A 212 -17.18 -13.10 3.90
CA ILE A 212 -17.97 -14.12 4.58
C ILE A 212 -17.56 -15.48 4.01
N GLU A 213 -16.66 -16.17 4.70
CA GLU A 213 -16.16 -17.48 4.28
C GLU A 213 -17.05 -18.62 4.81
N VAL A 214 -17.43 -19.54 3.92
CA VAL A 214 -18.01 -20.83 4.30
C VAL A 214 -16.86 -21.81 4.54
N THR A 215 -16.55 -22.05 5.82
CA THR A 215 -15.47 -22.97 6.19
C THR A 215 -15.96 -24.42 6.30
N ASN A 216 -15.09 -25.35 5.92
CA ASN A 216 -15.34 -26.78 6.11
C ASN A 216 -14.88 -27.23 7.49
N LEU A 217 -15.79 -27.73 8.31
CA LEU A 217 -15.46 -28.25 9.64
C LEU A 217 -14.75 -29.60 9.55
N ARG A 218 -13.72 -29.79 10.38
CA ARG A 218 -13.06 -31.10 10.55
C ARG A 218 -14.06 -32.09 11.13
N ARG A 219 -14.18 -33.26 10.49
CA ARG A 219 -14.98 -34.38 10.99
C ARG A 219 -14.07 -35.54 11.35
N VAL A 220 -14.29 -36.14 12.52
CA VAL A 220 -13.61 -37.37 12.94
C VAL A 220 -14.53 -38.55 12.68
N SER A 221 -14.00 -39.58 12.00
CA SER A 221 -14.73 -40.84 11.81
C SER A 221 -14.81 -41.60 13.13
N ARG A 222 -16.03 -41.95 13.57
CA ARG A 222 -16.25 -42.68 14.84
C ARG A 222 -15.69 -44.10 14.81
N THR A 223 -15.56 -44.71 13.63
CA THR A 223 -15.11 -46.10 13.46
C THR A 223 -13.59 -46.23 13.49
N THR A 224 -12.87 -45.22 13.01
CA THR A 224 -11.40 -45.28 12.87
C THR A 224 -10.65 -44.28 13.74
N GLY A 225 -11.36 -43.32 14.36
CA GLY A 225 -10.75 -42.23 15.13
C GLY A 225 -9.92 -41.26 14.29
N ARG A 226 -9.92 -41.41 12.95
CA ARG A 226 -9.13 -40.59 12.02
C ARG A 226 -9.96 -39.43 11.47
N LEU A 227 -9.28 -38.34 11.11
CA LEU A 227 -9.88 -37.22 10.39
C LEU A 227 -10.36 -37.68 9.01
N VAL A 228 -11.58 -37.31 8.65
CA VAL A 228 -12.12 -37.52 7.31
C VAL A 228 -11.37 -36.59 6.34
N PRO A 229 -10.74 -37.12 5.28
CA PRO A 229 -10.03 -36.28 4.32
C PRO A 229 -11.04 -35.45 3.52
N LEU A 230 -10.76 -34.15 3.41
CA LEU A 230 -11.46 -33.22 2.53
C LEU A 230 -10.51 -32.90 1.36
N PHE A 231 -11.05 -32.86 0.15
CA PHE A 231 -10.32 -32.56 -1.06
C PHE A 231 -10.85 -31.26 -1.66
N ARG A 232 -10.00 -30.52 -2.36
CA ARG A 232 -10.41 -29.34 -3.13
C ARG A 232 -11.39 -29.76 -4.22
N GLU A 233 -12.36 -28.90 -4.51
CA GLU A 233 -13.24 -29.07 -5.66
C GLU A 233 -12.42 -29.02 -6.95
N ARG A 234 -12.84 -29.81 -7.95
CA ARG A 234 -12.12 -29.97 -9.22
C ARG A 234 -13.12 -29.96 -10.36
N GLU A 235 -12.71 -29.37 -11.47
CA GLU A 235 -13.46 -29.44 -12.72
C GLU A 235 -13.40 -30.88 -13.29
N TYR A 236 -14.36 -31.23 -14.15
CA TYR A 236 -14.51 -32.59 -14.68
C TYR A 236 -13.32 -33.04 -15.55
N ASP A 237 -12.61 -32.10 -16.17
CA ASP A 237 -11.48 -32.32 -17.08
C ASP A 237 -10.11 -32.05 -16.44
N ASP A 238 -10.07 -31.74 -15.14
CA ASP A 238 -8.81 -31.60 -14.40
C ASP A 238 -8.22 -33.00 -14.10
N HIS A 239 -7.04 -33.27 -14.67
CA HIS A 239 -6.30 -34.53 -14.52
C HIS A 239 -5.17 -34.50 -13.47
N ALA A 240 -5.01 -33.40 -12.72
CA ALA A 240 -4.04 -33.31 -11.62
C ALA A 240 -4.28 -34.34 -10.50
N LEU A 241 -3.33 -34.46 -9.57
CA LEU A 241 -3.53 -35.27 -8.37
C LEU A 241 -4.49 -34.54 -7.40
N PRO A 242 -5.41 -35.26 -6.73
CA PRO A 242 -6.33 -34.64 -5.79
C PRO A 242 -5.56 -34.02 -4.61
N GLN A 243 -5.68 -32.71 -4.45
CA GLN A 243 -5.08 -31.98 -3.35
C GLN A 243 -5.97 -32.05 -2.10
N ARG A 244 -5.36 -32.41 -0.97
CA ARG A 244 -6.05 -32.49 0.32
C ARG A 244 -6.13 -31.11 0.96
N ILE A 245 -7.32 -30.69 1.37
CA ILE A 245 -7.53 -29.51 2.20
C ILE A 245 -7.37 -29.92 3.66
N LEU A 246 -6.55 -29.17 4.40
CA LEU A 246 -6.42 -29.25 5.85
C LEU A 246 -7.16 -28.04 6.43
N PRO A 247 -8.38 -28.19 6.94
CA PRO A 247 -9.09 -27.07 7.55
C PRO A 247 -8.27 -26.48 8.70
N PRO A 248 -8.30 -25.17 8.95
CA PRO A 248 -7.51 -24.56 10.00
C PRO A 248 -7.80 -25.20 11.36
N ILE A 249 -6.76 -25.39 12.18
CA ILE A 249 -6.90 -25.64 13.62
C ILE A 249 -7.09 -24.26 14.23
N GLY A 250 -8.13 -24.07 15.05
CA GLY A 250 -8.32 -22.78 15.71
C GLY A 250 -7.07 -22.37 16.50
N PRO A 251 -6.68 -21.09 16.50
CA PRO A 251 -5.52 -20.63 17.26
C PRO A 251 -5.72 -20.94 18.76
N GLY A 252 -4.71 -21.56 19.38
CA GLY A 252 -4.74 -21.93 20.80
C GLY A 252 -5.20 -23.36 21.10
N HIS A 253 -5.13 -24.28 20.14
CA HIS A 253 -5.33 -25.70 20.45
C HIS A 253 -4.12 -26.22 21.25
N GLN A 254 -4.38 -26.87 22.39
CA GLN A 254 -3.38 -27.44 23.31
C GLN A 254 -2.41 -28.47 22.68
N ASN A 255 -2.52 -28.73 21.38
CA ASN A 255 -1.79 -29.78 20.66
C ASN A 255 -0.98 -29.25 19.47
N ASP A 256 -0.88 -27.93 19.26
CA ASP A 256 0.13 -27.40 18.35
C ASP A 256 1.49 -27.59 19.03
N ASP A 257 2.23 -28.60 18.55
CA ASP A 257 3.55 -28.93 19.04
C ASP A 257 4.56 -27.91 18.51
N GLU A 258 4.75 -26.82 19.26
CA GLU A 258 5.75 -25.78 18.99
C GLU A 258 7.20 -26.26 19.26
N SER A 259 7.40 -27.49 19.72
CA SER A 259 8.70 -27.96 20.20
C SER A 259 9.71 -28.25 19.09
N GLY A 260 9.26 -28.33 17.83
CA GLY A 260 10.13 -28.66 16.70
C GLY A 260 10.71 -30.08 16.76
N VAL A 261 10.20 -30.94 17.65
CA VAL A 261 10.61 -32.34 17.76
C VAL A 261 9.82 -33.16 16.74
N PRO A 262 10.47 -33.92 15.84
CA PRO A 262 9.76 -34.77 14.89
C PRO A 262 8.88 -35.78 15.64
N SER A 263 7.61 -35.91 15.23
CA SER A 263 6.71 -36.93 15.80
C SER A 263 7.36 -38.32 15.71
N SER A 264 7.29 -39.10 16.78
CA SER A 264 7.95 -40.43 16.88
C SER A 264 7.34 -41.50 15.99
N THR A 265 6.46 -41.15 15.06
CA THR A 265 5.73 -42.08 14.19
C THR A 265 6.57 -42.75 13.10
N PHE A 266 7.90 -42.56 13.08
CA PHE A 266 8.83 -43.40 12.33
C PHE A 266 9.57 -44.35 13.28
N GLY A 267 8.85 -45.36 13.75
CA GLY A 267 9.43 -46.44 14.54
C GLY A 267 8.37 -47.35 15.13
N ALA A 268 8.23 -48.53 14.53
CA ALA A 268 7.50 -49.69 15.06
C ALA A 268 6.00 -49.80 14.66
N TRP A 269 5.81 -50.55 13.56
CA TRP A 269 4.63 -51.34 13.17
C TRP A 269 3.38 -50.63 12.65
N GLY A 270 3.15 -50.75 11.34
CA GLY A 270 1.86 -50.52 10.70
C GLY A 270 1.85 -51.00 9.24
N TYR A 271 1.28 -52.20 9.01
CA TYR A 271 0.50 -52.47 7.81
C TYR A 271 -0.81 -51.68 7.87
#